data_AF-A0A937NNI8-F1
#
_entry.id   AF-A0A937NNI8-F1
#
_cell.length_a   1.000
_cell.length_b   1.000
_cell.length_c   1.000
_cell.angle_alpha   90.00
_cell.angle_beta   90.00
_cell.angle_gamma   90.00
#
_symmetry.space_group_name_H-M   'P 1'
#
loop_
_entity.id
_entity.type
_entity.pdbx_description
1 polymer ?
#
loop_
_entity_poly.entity_id
_entity_poly.type
_entity_poly.pdbx_seq_one_letter_code
_entity_poly.pdbx_strand_id
1 'polypeptide(L)'
;MKRTENIQKIVLRETQAPYTLTVDEKTLHESVVLEQDGQPVAALVPIAEYEAFRAWRQAQERDRHHQAQMEAFEREQAAFERMKPELLRTHRDEVVAIYQGQVVQVGTDIAETLDAVYNQFGYVPCYVQRVEEIPRIYKFPHRKVVR
;
A
#
# COMPACT_ATOMS: atom_id res chain seq x y z
N MET A 1 18.31 -20.16 -2.97
CA MET A 1 18.06 -21.60 -2.76
C MET A 1 16.63 -21.87 -3.21
N LYS A 2 16.41 -22.49 -4.38
CA LYS A 2 15.05 -22.73 -4.91
C LYS A 2 14.50 -23.97 -4.21
N ARG A 3 13.47 -23.83 -3.36
CA ARG A 3 12.68 -24.97 -2.89
C ARG A 3 11.86 -25.45 -4.07
N THR A 4 12.11 -26.66 -4.51
CA THR A 4 11.29 -27.35 -5.51
C THR A 4 10.02 -27.81 -4.80
N GLU A 5 8.91 -27.09 -5.00
CA GLU A 5 7.60 -27.50 -4.51
C GLU A 5 7.11 -28.67 -5.35
N ASN A 6 6.99 -29.84 -4.71
CA ASN A 6 6.52 -31.06 -5.34
C ASN A 6 4.98 -31.05 -5.26
N ILE A 7 4.32 -30.60 -6.32
CA ILE A 7 2.85 -30.48 -6.36
C ILE A 7 2.28 -31.78 -6.92
N GLN A 8 1.45 -32.48 -6.13
CA GLN A 8 0.74 -33.67 -6.60
C GLN A 8 -0.48 -33.27 -7.45
N LYS A 9 -0.74 -34.03 -8.52
CA LYS A 9 -1.84 -33.80 -9.45
C LYS A 9 -2.86 -34.92 -9.37
N ILE A 10 -4.13 -34.57 -9.23
CA ILE A 10 -5.25 -35.52 -9.27
C ILE A 10 -6.19 -35.12 -10.43
N VAL A 11 -6.47 -36.07 -11.32
CA VAL A 11 -7.31 -35.87 -12.50
C VAL A 11 -8.74 -36.35 -12.22
N LEU A 12 -9.71 -35.45 -12.36
CA LEU A 12 -11.14 -35.76 -12.31
C LEU A 12 -11.65 -36.11 -13.72
N ARG A 13 -12.33 -37.25 -13.85
CA ARG A 13 -13.04 -37.67 -15.08
C ARG A 13 -14.55 -37.72 -14.81
N GLU A 14 -15.35 -37.03 -15.63
CA GLU A 14 -16.80 -36.80 -15.42
C GLU A 14 -17.71 -38.04 -15.54
N THR A 15 -18.72 -38.09 -14.67
CA THR A 15 -20.13 -38.53 -14.82
C THR A 15 -20.96 -38.21 -13.54
N GLN A 16 -21.43 -36.97 -13.40
CA GLN A 16 -22.58 -36.47 -12.55
C GLN A 16 -22.87 -37.02 -11.12
N ALA A 17 -22.01 -37.82 -10.48
CA ALA A 17 -22.18 -38.27 -9.09
C ALA A 17 -21.22 -37.53 -8.15
N PRO A 18 -21.59 -37.28 -6.87
CA PRO A 18 -20.64 -36.77 -5.90
C PRO A 18 -19.47 -37.76 -5.74
N TYR A 19 -18.28 -37.39 -6.20
CA TYR A 19 -17.08 -38.20 -6.00
C TYR A 19 -16.52 -37.92 -4.62
N THR A 20 -16.31 -38.97 -3.84
CA THR A 20 -15.48 -38.93 -2.66
C THR A 20 -14.03 -39.09 -3.09
N LEU A 21 -13.24 -38.03 -2.98
CA LEU A 21 -11.78 -38.12 -3.07
C LEU A 21 -11.25 -38.58 -1.72
N THR A 22 -10.77 -39.82 -1.66
CA THR A 22 -10.04 -40.34 -0.51
C THR A 22 -8.63 -39.78 -0.54
N VAL A 23 -8.39 -38.73 0.25
CA VAL A 23 -7.06 -38.15 0.44
C VAL A 23 -6.42 -38.84 1.64
N ASP A 24 -5.26 -39.46 1.45
CA ASP A 24 -4.50 -40.05 2.56
C ASP A 24 -3.97 -38.91 3.45
N GLU A 25 -3.89 -39.16 4.76
CA GLU A 25 -3.43 -38.17 5.73
C GLU A 25 -2.01 -37.65 5.41
N LYS A 26 -1.17 -38.49 4.78
CA LYS A 26 0.16 -38.09 4.31
C LYS A 26 0.10 -37.09 3.16
N THR A 27 -0.93 -37.13 2.32
CA THR A 27 -1.12 -36.23 1.18
C THR A 27 -1.63 -34.86 1.61
N LEU A 28 -2.22 -34.73 2.81
CA LEU A 28 -2.70 -33.46 3.37
C LEU A 28 -1.56 -32.51 3.82
N HIS A 29 -0.32 -32.98 3.84
CA HIS A 29 0.86 -32.16 4.13
C HIS A 29 1.48 -31.52 2.88
N GLU A 30 1.04 -31.92 1.69
CA GLU A 30 1.49 -31.38 0.41
C GLU A 30 0.34 -30.65 -0.29
N SER A 31 0.69 -29.66 -1.09
CA SER A 31 -0.29 -28.95 -1.93
C SER A 31 -0.64 -29.80 -3.16
N VAL A 32 -1.94 -29.98 -3.39
CA VAL A 32 -2.48 -30.83 -4.46
C VAL A 32 -3.35 -30.00 -5.39
N VAL A 33 -3.15 -30.11 -6.70
CA VAL A 33 -4.00 -29.46 -7.70
C VAL A 33 -5.02 -30.45 -8.25
N LEU A 34 -6.28 -30.05 -8.24
CA LEU A 34 -7.41 -30.76 -8.84
C LEU A 34 -7.61 -30.26 -10.27
N GLU A 35 -7.51 -31.17 -11.24
CA GLU A 35 -7.71 -30.87 -12.66
C GLU A 35 -9.00 -31.52 -13.18
N GLN A 36 -9.79 -30.78 -13.96
CA GLN A 36 -10.93 -31.29 -14.74
C GLN A 36 -10.64 -31.06 -16.22
N ASP A 37 -10.69 -32.12 -17.03
CA ASP A 37 -10.35 -32.09 -18.46
C ASP A 37 -8.96 -31.47 -18.76
N GLY A 38 -8.00 -31.72 -17.85
CA GLY A 38 -6.65 -31.16 -17.93
C GLY A 38 -6.53 -29.68 -17.56
N GLN A 39 -7.61 -29.04 -17.11
CA GLN A 39 -7.62 -27.67 -16.60
C GLN A 39 -7.65 -27.67 -15.06
N PRO A 40 -6.77 -26.92 -14.39
CA PRO A 40 -6.82 -26.78 -12.94
C PRO A 40 -8.09 -26.04 -12.52
N VAL A 41 -8.90 -26.67 -11.67
CA VAL A 41 -10.17 -26.10 -11.18
C VAL A 41 -10.15 -25.77 -9.69
N ALA A 42 -9.28 -26.44 -8.92
CA ALA A 42 -9.12 -26.19 -7.49
C ALA A 42 -7.73 -26.65 -7.00
N ALA A 43 -7.36 -26.25 -5.79
CA ALA A 43 -6.20 -26.76 -5.08
C ALA A 43 -6.55 -27.06 -3.63
N LEU A 44 -6.00 -28.14 -3.09
CA LEU A 44 -5.97 -28.45 -1.67
C LEU A 44 -4.60 -28.01 -1.16
N VAL A 45 -4.61 -27.14 -0.17
CA VAL A 45 -3.40 -26.61 0.47
C VAL A 45 -3.46 -26.93 1.96
N PRO A 46 -2.34 -27.29 2.60
CA PRO A 46 -2.30 -27.43 4.05
C PRO A 46 -2.78 -26.16 4.75
N ILE A 47 -3.54 -26.29 5.85
CA ILE A 47 -4.17 -25.14 6.52
C ILE A 47 -3.15 -24.08 6.93
N ALA A 48 -1.97 -24.48 7.39
CA ALA A 48 -0.89 -23.57 7.77
C ALA A 48 -0.35 -22.77 6.58
N GLU A 49 -0.26 -23.38 5.40
CA GLU A 49 0.17 -22.71 4.16
C GLU A 49 -0.89 -21.71 3.69
N TYR A 50 -2.17 -22.09 3.75
CA TYR A 50 -3.29 -21.20 3.45
C TYR A 50 -3.32 -19.98 4.38
N GLU A 51 -3.12 -20.17 5.68
CA GLU A 51 -3.06 -19.09 6.66
C GLU A 51 -1.88 -18.14 6.40
N ALA A 52 -0.69 -18.68 6.13
CA ALA A 52 0.47 -17.89 5.75
C ALA A 52 0.23 -17.07 4.47
N PHE A 53 -0.39 -17.68 3.46
CA PHE A 53 -0.78 -17.00 2.23
C PHE A 53 -1.78 -15.87 2.50
N ARG A 54 -2.79 -16.10 3.34
CA ARG A 54 -3.77 -15.05 3.72
C ARG A 54 -3.10 -13.89 4.45
N ALA A 55 -2.22 -14.18 5.40
CA ALA A 55 -1.48 -13.15 6.12
C ALA A 55 -0.60 -12.32 5.18
N TRP A 56 0.12 -12.98 4.26
CA TRP A 56 0.92 -12.31 3.23
C TRP A 56 0.07 -11.43 2.30
N ARG A 57 -1.09 -11.93 1.84
CA ARG A 57 -2.03 -11.15 1.01
C ARG A 57 -2.50 -9.88 1.71
N GLN A 58 -2.86 -9.98 2.99
CA GLN A 58 -3.28 -8.83 3.79
C GLN A 58 -2.15 -7.83 4.01
N ALA A 59 -0.93 -8.32 4.24
CA ALA A 59 0.25 -7.45 4.35
C ALA A 59 0.53 -6.71 3.04
N GLN A 60 0.47 -7.41 1.89
CA GLN A 60 0.63 -6.79 0.57
C GLN A 60 -0.42 -5.73 0.26
N GLU A 61 -1.68 -5.96 0.64
CA GLU A 61 -2.75 -4.97 0.47
C GLU A 61 -2.51 -3.74 1.35
N ARG A 62 -2.03 -3.92 2.59
CA ARG A 62 -1.61 -2.81 3.46
C ARG A 62 -0.43 -2.03 2.89
N ASP A 63 0.59 -2.73 2.40
CA ASP A 63 1.78 -2.10 1.80
C ASP A 63 1.41 -1.28 0.57
N ARG A 64 0.56 -1.83 -0.31
CA ARG A 64 0.04 -1.10 -1.48
C ARG A 64 -0.77 0.13 -1.10
N HIS A 65 -1.64 0.02 -0.09
CA HIS A 65 -2.43 1.14 0.38
C HIS A 65 -1.54 2.23 0.99
N HIS A 66 -0.56 1.85 1.82
CA HIS A 66 0.41 2.77 2.38
C HIS A 66 1.23 3.47 1.30
N GLN A 67 1.74 2.72 0.33
CA GLN A 67 2.49 3.25 -0.80
C GLN A 67 1.65 4.26 -1.61
N ALA A 68 0.39 3.93 -1.91
CA ALA A 68 -0.51 4.83 -2.62
C ALA A 68 -0.81 6.12 -1.82
N GLN A 69 -0.94 6.03 -0.50
CA GLN A 69 -1.09 7.20 0.37
C GLN A 69 0.16 8.06 0.41
N MET A 70 1.35 7.46 0.46
CA MET A 70 2.62 8.18 0.38
C MET A 70 2.76 8.93 -0.94
N GLU A 71 2.50 8.27 -2.07
CA GLU A 71 2.54 8.90 -3.39
C GLU A 71 1.51 10.04 -3.53
N ALA A 72 0.33 9.90 -2.92
CA ALA A 72 -0.65 10.99 -2.88
C ALA A 72 -0.12 12.18 -2.08
N PHE A 73 0.42 11.93 -0.89
CA PHE A 73 1.00 12.99 -0.05
C PHE A 73 2.16 13.71 -0.74
N GLU A 74 3.05 12.97 -1.42
CA GLU A 74 4.16 13.54 -2.20
C GLU A 74 3.68 14.47 -3.32
N ARG A 75 2.56 14.14 -3.99
CA ARG A 75 1.94 15.02 -4.98
C ARG A 75 1.44 16.32 -4.37
N GLU A 76 0.81 16.24 -3.20
CA GLU A 76 0.33 17.44 -2.50
C GLU A 76 1.49 18.33 -2.02
N GLN A 77 2.58 17.72 -1.51
CA GLN A 77 3.80 18.44 -1.19
C GLN A 77 4.41 19.12 -2.42
N ALA A 78 4.47 18.44 -3.56
CA ALA A 78 4.97 19.02 -4.80
C ALA A 78 4.07 20.18 -5.28
N ALA A 79 2.77 20.11 -5.04
CA ALA A 79 1.85 21.20 -5.33
C ALA A 79 2.09 22.41 -4.40
N PHE A 80 2.32 22.19 -3.10
CA PHE A 80 2.71 23.24 -2.16
C PHE A 80 3.97 23.97 -2.63
N GLU A 81 5.04 23.24 -2.94
CA GLU A 81 6.30 23.85 -3.37
C GLU A 81 6.16 24.66 -4.66
N ARG A 82 5.27 24.25 -5.58
CA ARG A 82 4.96 24.99 -6.80
C ARG A 82 4.20 26.28 -6.51
N MET A 83 3.25 26.24 -5.58
CA MET A 83 2.42 27.38 -5.18
C MET A 83 3.11 28.29 -4.16
N LYS A 84 4.17 27.83 -3.50
CA LYS A 84 4.87 28.53 -2.42
C LYS A 84 5.20 30.00 -2.72
N PRO A 85 5.68 30.40 -3.91
CA PRO A 85 5.96 31.81 -4.21
C PRO A 85 4.70 32.69 -4.18
N GLU A 86 3.55 32.15 -4.59
CA GLU A 86 2.27 32.85 -4.54
C GLU A 86 1.72 32.87 -3.10
N LEU A 87 1.78 31.73 -2.42
CA LEU A 87 1.35 31.61 -1.02
C LEU A 87 2.13 32.55 -0.10
N LEU A 88 3.44 32.72 -0.31
CA LEU A 88 4.25 33.68 0.45
C LEU A 88 3.81 35.14 0.27
N ARG A 89 3.06 35.45 -0.80
CA ARG A 89 2.52 36.79 -1.06
C ARG A 89 1.13 36.97 -0.47
N THR A 90 0.31 35.92 -0.46
CA THR A 90 -1.12 36.00 -0.08
C THR A 90 -1.42 35.47 1.31
N HIS A 91 -0.67 34.48 1.78
CA HIS A 91 -0.92 33.69 3.00
C HIS A 91 0.32 33.59 3.90
N ARG A 92 1.15 34.63 3.92
CA ARG A 92 2.39 34.62 4.70
C ARG A 92 2.11 34.38 6.19
N ASP A 93 2.88 33.50 6.80
CA ASP A 93 2.77 33.08 8.20
C ASP A 93 1.47 32.33 8.57
N GLU A 94 0.57 32.11 7.60
CA GLU A 94 -0.62 31.28 7.76
C GLU A 94 -0.29 29.80 7.49
N VAL A 95 -1.12 28.92 8.04
CA VAL A 95 -1.09 27.48 7.74
C VAL A 95 -2.03 27.21 6.59
N VAL A 96 -1.55 26.51 5.57
CA VAL A 96 -2.38 26.09 4.44
C VAL A 96 -2.43 24.58 4.37
N ALA A 97 -3.61 24.05 4.04
CA ALA A 97 -3.80 22.67 3.66
C ALA A 97 -4.03 22.55 2.17
N ILE A 98 -3.29 21.63 1.54
CA ILE A 98 -3.38 21.32 0.13
C ILE A 98 -3.88 19.91 -0.05
N TYR A 99 -4.88 19.80 -0.91
CA TYR A 99 -5.50 18.55 -1.30
C TYR A 99 -5.89 18.63 -2.77
N GLN A 100 -5.60 17.58 -3.54
CA GLN A 100 -5.79 17.53 -4.99
C GLN A 100 -5.11 18.69 -5.74
N GLY A 101 -3.97 19.14 -5.22
CA GLY A 101 -3.16 20.20 -5.81
C GLY A 101 -3.70 21.62 -5.62
N GLN A 102 -4.68 21.82 -4.74
CA GLN A 102 -5.30 23.12 -4.46
C GLN A 102 -5.28 23.41 -2.96
N VAL A 103 -5.24 24.69 -2.59
CA VAL A 103 -5.46 25.11 -1.20
C VAL A 103 -6.93 24.91 -0.87
N VAL A 104 -7.21 24.00 0.06
CA VAL A 104 -8.59 23.67 0.48
C VAL A 104 -8.95 24.29 1.82
N GLN A 105 -7.96 24.62 2.65
CA GLN A 105 -8.16 25.27 3.93
C GLN A 105 -6.97 26.16 4.28
N VAL A 106 -7.24 27.27 4.96
CA VAL A 106 -6.24 28.17 5.54
C VAL A 106 -6.58 28.40 7.00
N GLY A 107 -5.58 28.45 7.87
CA GLY A 107 -5.75 28.66 9.30
C GLY A 107 -4.49 29.15 9.98
N THR A 108 -4.51 29.26 11.30
CA THR A 108 -3.37 29.72 12.11
C THR A 108 -2.61 28.58 12.76
N ASP A 109 -3.28 27.45 12.98
CA ASP A 109 -2.76 26.25 13.61
C ASP A 109 -2.87 25.02 12.68
N ILE A 110 -1.87 24.14 12.73
CA ILE A 110 -1.80 22.94 11.88
C ILE A 110 -2.87 21.92 12.26
N ALA A 111 -3.07 21.67 13.56
CA ALA A 111 -4.02 20.67 14.01
C ALA A 111 -5.45 21.10 13.68
N GLU A 112 -5.82 22.36 13.97
CA GLU A 112 -7.15 22.89 13.65
C GLU A 112 -7.42 22.90 12.14
N THR A 113 -6.41 23.26 11.33
CA THR A 113 -6.51 23.24 9.86
C THR A 113 -6.71 21.82 9.34
N LEU A 114 -5.97 20.86 9.88
CA LEU A 114 -6.08 19.45 9.50
C LEU A 114 -7.44 18.85 9.91
N ASP A 115 -7.89 19.15 11.13
CA ASP A 115 -9.20 18.69 11.62
C ASP A 115 -10.34 19.26 10.75
N ALA A 116 -10.25 20.52 10.32
CA ALA A 116 -11.21 21.11 9.40
C ALA A 116 -11.25 20.37 8.05
N VAL A 117 -10.09 19.99 7.51
CA VAL A 117 -10.00 19.18 6.28
C VAL A 117 -10.61 17.80 6.48
N TYR A 118 -10.32 17.12 7.59
CA TYR A 118 -10.89 15.81 7.88
C TYR A 118 -12.40 15.85 8.11
N ASN A 119 -12.92 16.91 8.72
CA ASN A 119 -14.36 17.11 8.86
C ASN A 119 -15.05 17.31 7.51
N GLN A 120 -14.38 17.92 6.53
CA GLN A 120 -14.96 18.22 5.22
C GLN A 120 -14.79 17.09 4.20
N PHE A 121 -13.64 16.44 4.17
CA PHE A 121 -13.25 15.48 3.13
C PHE A 121 -13.02 14.05 3.65
N GLY A 122 -13.10 13.85 4.97
CA GLY A 122 -12.73 12.60 5.62
C GLY A 122 -11.22 12.44 5.78
N TYR A 123 -10.79 11.27 6.25
CA TYR A 123 -9.37 10.94 6.42
C TYR A 123 -8.67 10.73 5.07
N VAL A 124 -8.21 11.84 4.48
CA VAL A 124 -7.52 11.88 3.19
C VAL A 124 -6.05 12.27 3.34
N PRO A 125 -5.13 11.78 2.48
CA PRO A 125 -3.76 12.25 2.46
C PRO A 125 -3.70 13.68 1.90
N CYS A 126 -3.55 14.67 2.78
CA CYS A 126 -3.38 16.08 2.44
C CYS A 126 -2.06 16.62 3.02
N TYR A 127 -1.51 17.67 2.39
CA TYR A 127 -0.30 18.33 2.87
C TYR A 127 -0.64 19.59 3.65
N VAL A 128 -0.18 19.71 4.91
CA VAL A 128 -0.45 20.87 5.75
C VAL A 128 0.87 21.47 6.22
N GLN A 129 1.08 22.76 5.95
CA GLN A 129 2.29 23.45 6.38
C GLN A 129 2.04 24.95 6.57
N ARG A 130 2.78 25.57 7.51
CA ARG A 130 2.89 27.02 7.59
C ARG A 130 3.66 27.57 6.38
N VAL A 131 3.14 28.64 5.81
CA VAL A 131 3.75 29.34 4.69
C VAL A 131 4.80 30.30 5.21
N GLU A 132 6.01 29.79 5.34
CA GLU A 132 7.18 30.55 5.77
C GLU A 132 8.36 30.38 4.78
N GLU A 133 9.19 31.42 4.72
CA GLU A 133 10.41 31.43 3.92
C GLU A 133 11.52 30.66 4.67
N ILE A 134 11.34 29.35 4.84
CA ILE A 134 12.38 28.49 5.42
C ILE A 134 13.51 28.37 4.38
N PRO A 135 14.76 28.79 4.71
CA PRO A 135 15.89 28.57 3.81
C PRO A 135 16.12 27.06 3.64
N ARG A 136 16.20 26.60 2.38
CA ARG A 136 16.53 25.19 2.08
C ARG A 136 17.99 24.92 2.46
N ILE A 137 18.23 24.42 3.67
CA ILE A 137 19.56 23.97 4.11
C ILE A 137 19.84 22.60 3.46
N TYR A 138 20.68 22.57 2.43
CA TYR A 138 21.13 21.32 1.82
C TYR A 138 22.44 20.84 2.46
N LYS A 139 22.44 19.62 3.02
CA LYS A 139 23.67 18.99 3.52
C LYS A 139 24.42 18.35 2.36
N PHE A 140 25.42 19.04 1.83
CA PHE A 140 26.29 18.50 0.79
C PHE A 140 27.05 17.27 1.32
N PRO A 141 27.01 16.11 0.62
CA PRO A 141 27.85 14.97 0.99
C PRO A 141 29.32 15.36 0.77
N HIS A 142 30.09 15.49 1.84
CA HIS A 142 31.53 15.73 1.75
C HIS A 142 32.28 14.40 1.75
N ARG A 143 33.22 14.22 0.81
CA ARG A 143 34.09 13.05 0.76
C ARG A 143 35.13 13.15 1.89
N LYS A 144 35.04 12.30 2.90
CA LYS A 144 36.12 12.11 3.87
C LYS A 144 37.28 11.38 3.18
N VAL A 145 38.40 12.06 2.97
CA VAL A 145 39.65 11.42 2.56
C VAL A 145 40.28 10.83 3.82
N VAL A 146 40.29 9.49 3.93
CA VAL A 146 41.04 8.77 4.95
C VAL A 146 42.48 8.66 4.45
N ARG A 147 43.45 9.12 5.25
CA ARG A 147 44.89 9.08 4.94
C ARG A 147 45.54 7.91 5.67
#